data_AF-A0A5R9BSR4-F1
#
_entry.id   AF-A0A5R9BSR4-F1
#
_cell.length_a   1.000
_cell.length_b   1.000
_cell.length_c   1.000
_cell.angle_alpha   90.00
_cell.angle_beta   90.00
_cell.angle_gamma   90.00
#
_symmetry.space_group_name_H-M   'P 1'
#
loop_
_entity.id
_entity.type
_entity.pdbx_description
1 polymer ?
#
loop_
_entity_poly.entity_id
_entity_poly.type
_entity_poly.pdbx_seq_one_letter_code
_entity_poly.pdbx_strand_id
1 'polypeptide(L)'
;MNIRITDEQMLVFDIAKFEDPVENMVIGRQGDGYQKTADVKLLAEGVPYDLTQTAVIGFRGIKPDDSVVVDFDHGKITDAANGTFTYSFPSGCFSVVGDYKDAFFTVTGYDGTVDSTNHFQIKVIENLVDQTVVTGDYIGPIDKVIDYGKKKINDVSETLDNLVTSTKKTIDELIATSTEKIDTFI
;
A
#
# COMPACT_ATOMS: atom_id res chain seq x y z
N MET A 1 -27.19 -10.94 16.78
CA MET A 1 -26.64 -10.37 15.54
C MET A 1 -25.20 -10.83 15.44
N ASN A 2 -24.94 -11.81 14.57
CA ASN A 2 -23.61 -12.40 14.46
C ASN A 2 -22.80 -11.59 13.45
N ILE A 3 -21.96 -10.69 13.96
CA ILE A 3 -21.02 -9.93 13.13
C ILE A 3 -19.92 -10.91 12.71
N ARG A 4 -19.89 -11.24 11.42
CA ARG A 4 -18.81 -12.03 10.83
C ARG A 4 -17.73 -11.02 10.41
N ILE A 5 -16.65 -10.95 11.18
CA ILE A 5 -15.44 -10.24 10.77
C ILE A 5 -14.62 -11.24 9.95
N THR A 6 -14.61 -11.08 8.64
CA THR A 6 -13.54 -11.59 7.76
C THR A 6 -12.72 -10.40 7.31
N ASP A 7 -11.40 -10.60 7.16
CA ASP A 7 -10.43 -9.53 6.85
C ASP A 7 -10.67 -8.84 5.49
N GLU A 8 -11.59 -9.35 4.67
CA GLU A 8 -12.10 -8.74 3.45
C GLU A 8 -13.60 -8.46 3.63
N GLN A 9 -13.96 -7.18 3.64
CA GLN A 9 -15.35 -6.75 3.72
C GLN A 9 -16.00 -6.93 2.35
N MET A 10 -16.94 -7.86 2.26
CA MET A 10 -17.77 -8.02 1.06
C MET A 10 -18.88 -6.98 1.06
N LEU A 11 -18.84 -6.07 0.10
CA LEU A 11 -19.93 -5.16 -0.22
C LEU A 11 -20.91 -5.84 -1.17
N VAL A 12 -22.21 -5.68 -0.94
CA VAL A 12 -23.24 -6.30 -1.78
C VAL A 12 -24.25 -5.25 -2.18
N PHE A 13 -24.38 -5.01 -3.48
CA PHE A 13 -25.27 -3.98 -4.03
C PHE A 13 -26.33 -4.60 -4.93
N ASP A 14 -27.53 -4.03 -4.89
CA ASP A 14 -28.51 -4.25 -5.96
C ASP A 14 -28.46 -3.07 -6.95
N ILE A 15 -27.90 -3.32 -8.14
CA ILE A 15 -27.66 -2.31 -9.17
C ILE A 15 -28.97 -1.79 -9.78
N ALA A 16 -30.07 -2.52 -9.65
CA ALA A 16 -31.40 -2.07 -10.05
C ALA A 16 -32.01 -1.05 -9.08
N LYS A 17 -31.22 -0.56 -8.10
CA LYS A 17 -31.61 0.43 -7.07
C LYS A 17 -32.70 -0.06 -6.12
N PHE A 18 -32.78 -1.36 -5.93
CA PHE A 18 -33.51 -1.96 -4.82
C PHE A 18 -32.71 -1.76 -3.53
N GLU A 19 -33.32 -2.06 -2.38
CA GLU A 19 -32.60 -2.03 -1.11
C GLU A 19 -31.42 -3.02 -1.17
N ASP A 20 -30.23 -2.54 -0.81
CA ASP A 20 -29.05 -3.39 -0.78
C ASP A 20 -29.23 -4.51 0.26
N PRO A 21 -28.77 -5.75 -0.02
CA PRO A 21 -28.93 -6.87 0.92
C PRO A 21 -28.21 -6.68 2.27
N VAL A 22 -27.24 -5.78 2.33
CA VAL A 22 -26.42 -5.48 3.51
C VAL A 22 -26.13 -3.98 3.57
N GLU A 23 -25.82 -3.49 4.77
CA GLU A 23 -25.28 -2.14 4.92
C GLU A 23 -23.83 -2.10 4.41
N ASN A 24 -23.60 -1.31 3.36
CA ASN A 24 -22.30 -1.16 2.72
C ASN A 24 -21.52 0.00 3.35
N MET A 25 -20.36 -0.30 3.92
CA MET A 25 -19.47 0.70 4.54
C MET A 25 -18.01 0.36 4.29
N VAL A 26 -17.12 1.34 4.16
CA VAL A 26 -15.67 1.13 4.17
C VAL A 26 -15.04 2.03 5.22
N ILE A 27 -14.14 1.47 6.03
CA ILE A 27 -13.39 2.22 7.04
C ILE A 27 -11.89 2.11 6.76
N GLY A 28 -11.23 3.26 6.61
CA GLY A 28 -9.79 3.35 6.44
C GLY A 28 -9.17 4.43 7.35
N ARG A 29 -7.88 4.33 7.60
CA ARG A 29 -7.11 5.39 8.29
C ARG A 29 -6.60 6.41 7.30
N GLN A 30 -6.38 7.63 7.79
CA GLN A 30 -5.71 8.65 7.00
C GLN A 30 -4.34 8.14 6.52
N GLY A 31 -4.13 8.17 5.19
CA GLY A 31 -2.91 7.65 4.57
C GLY A 31 -2.96 6.18 4.16
N ASP A 32 -4.03 5.44 4.47
CA ASP A 32 -4.26 4.12 3.87
C ASP A 32 -4.30 4.28 2.34
N GLY A 33 -3.71 3.35 1.60
CA GLY A 33 -3.73 3.39 0.14
C GLY A 33 -3.19 2.11 -0.46
N TYR A 34 -3.73 1.71 -1.61
CA TYR A 34 -3.33 0.55 -2.43
C TYR A 34 -3.39 -0.84 -1.76
N GLN A 35 -3.40 -0.93 -0.44
CA GLN A 35 -3.58 -2.17 0.34
C GLN A 35 -4.98 -2.30 0.92
N LYS A 36 -5.82 -1.26 0.82
CA LYS A 36 -7.23 -1.35 1.21
C LYS A 36 -8.06 -1.77 0.01
N THR A 37 -8.54 -3.00 0.08
CA THR A 37 -9.39 -3.61 -0.94
C THR A 37 -10.80 -3.84 -0.39
N ALA A 38 -11.79 -3.81 -1.26
CA ALA A 38 -13.13 -4.31 -1.00
C ALA A 38 -13.48 -5.34 -2.06
N ASP A 39 -14.00 -6.48 -1.62
CA ASP A 39 -14.67 -7.41 -2.53
C ASP A 39 -16.11 -6.95 -2.68
N VAL A 40 -16.61 -6.96 -3.91
CA VAL A 40 -17.93 -6.44 -4.25
C VAL A 40 -18.69 -7.50 -5.01
N LYS A 41 -19.94 -7.71 -4.61
CA LYS A 41 -20.92 -8.51 -5.34
C LYS A 41 -22.06 -7.63 -5.83
N LEU A 42 -22.34 -7.73 -7.12
CA LEU A 42 -23.44 -7.04 -7.76
C LEU A 42 -24.59 -8.01 -8.02
N LEU A 43 -25.78 -7.54 -7.66
CA LEU A 43 -27.05 -8.16 -7.99
C LEU A 43 -27.87 -7.22 -8.86
N ALA A 44 -28.81 -7.75 -9.62
CA ALA A 44 -29.95 -7.02 -10.15
C ALA A 44 -31.20 -7.76 -9.72
N GLU A 45 -32.06 -7.08 -8.94
CA GLU A 45 -33.29 -7.67 -8.39
C GLU A 45 -33.02 -8.98 -7.61
N GLY A 46 -31.93 -9.00 -6.84
CA GLY A 46 -31.49 -10.14 -6.03
C GLY A 46 -30.77 -11.27 -6.80
N VAL A 47 -30.65 -11.19 -8.12
CA VAL A 47 -29.96 -12.19 -8.97
C VAL A 47 -28.55 -11.69 -9.31
N PRO A 48 -27.50 -12.54 -9.37
CA PRO A 48 -26.16 -12.09 -9.78
C PRO A 48 -26.17 -11.30 -11.09
N TYR A 49 -25.54 -10.12 -11.08
CA TYR A 49 -25.44 -9.26 -12.26
C TYR A 49 -24.23 -9.68 -13.10
N ASP A 50 -24.45 -10.06 -14.36
CA ASP A 50 -23.40 -10.56 -15.24
C ASP A 50 -22.46 -9.43 -15.71
N LEU A 51 -21.17 -9.56 -15.38
CA LEU A 51 -20.13 -8.60 -15.73
C LEU A 51 -19.33 -8.98 -16.98
N THR A 52 -19.67 -10.04 -17.71
CA THR A 52 -18.92 -10.50 -18.90
C THR A 52 -18.79 -9.44 -19.99
N GLN A 53 -19.80 -8.57 -20.12
CA GLN A 53 -19.81 -7.47 -21.09
C GLN A 53 -19.29 -6.14 -20.53
N THR A 54 -18.64 -6.17 -19.35
CA THR A 54 -18.07 -4.99 -18.70
C THR A 54 -16.69 -4.66 -19.27
N ALA A 55 -16.49 -3.41 -19.65
CA ALA A 55 -15.20 -2.86 -20.03
C ALA A 55 -14.44 -2.30 -18.82
N VAL A 56 -15.12 -1.57 -17.93
CA VAL A 56 -14.49 -0.83 -16.83
C VAL A 56 -15.36 -0.86 -15.57
N ILE A 57 -14.71 -1.11 -14.42
CA ILE A 57 -15.27 -0.86 -13.09
C ILE A 57 -14.65 0.43 -12.56
N GLY A 58 -15.50 1.43 -12.32
CA GLY A 58 -15.09 2.72 -11.80
C GLY A 58 -15.59 2.97 -10.39
N PHE A 59 -14.96 3.93 -9.73
CA PHE A 59 -15.34 4.44 -8.42
C PHE A 59 -15.45 5.96 -8.47
N ARG A 60 -16.48 6.48 -7.79
CA ARG A 60 -16.71 7.91 -7.65
C ARG A 60 -17.01 8.20 -6.19
N GLY A 61 -16.47 9.31 -5.70
CA GLY A 61 -16.80 9.78 -4.36
C GLY A 61 -16.49 11.25 -4.13
N ILE A 62 -17.17 11.82 -3.15
CA ILE A 62 -16.98 13.19 -2.67
C ILE A 62 -16.49 13.10 -1.23
N LYS A 63 -15.27 13.57 -1.01
CA LYS A 63 -14.62 13.56 0.31
C LYS A 63 -15.23 14.62 1.24
N PRO A 64 -14.91 14.58 2.55
CA PRO A 64 -15.38 15.57 3.52
C PRO A 64 -15.09 17.04 3.11
N ASP A 65 -13.96 17.28 2.42
CA ASP A 65 -13.49 18.60 1.98
C ASP A 65 -13.99 19.02 0.59
N ASP A 66 -15.01 18.35 0.05
CA ASP A 66 -15.59 18.56 -1.29
C ASP A 66 -14.69 18.17 -2.47
N SER A 67 -13.46 17.69 -2.23
CA SER A 67 -12.66 17.18 -3.32
C SER A 67 -13.15 15.81 -3.80
N VAL A 68 -13.11 15.61 -5.12
CA VAL A 68 -13.74 14.47 -5.81
C VAL A 68 -12.70 13.43 -6.15
N VAL A 69 -13.05 12.16 -5.96
CA VAL A 69 -12.34 11.01 -6.51
C VAL A 69 -13.12 10.49 -7.71
N VAL A 70 -12.46 10.37 -8.85
CA VAL A 70 -12.95 9.65 -10.03
C VAL A 70 -11.85 8.71 -10.46
N ASP A 71 -12.11 7.41 -10.34
CA ASP A 71 -11.13 6.38 -10.66
C ASP A 71 -11.74 5.28 -11.52
N PHE A 72 -10.95 4.79 -12.48
CA PHE A 72 -11.36 3.76 -13.44
C PHE A 72 -10.33 2.63 -13.58
N ASP A 73 -9.23 2.70 -12.83
CA ASP A 73 -8.06 1.85 -13.07
C ASP A 73 -7.93 0.72 -12.04
N HIS A 74 -8.64 0.79 -10.92
CA HIS A 74 -8.39 -0.09 -9.77
C HIS A 74 -9.48 -1.12 -9.49
N GLY A 75 -10.46 -1.25 -10.37
CA GLY A 75 -11.44 -2.33 -10.32
C GLY A 75 -10.99 -3.56 -11.11
N LYS A 76 -11.05 -4.74 -10.48
CA LYS A 76 -10.67 -6.02 -11.08
C LYS A 76 -11.80 -7.03 -10.95
N ILE A 77 -12.42 -7.41 -12.06
CA ILE A 77 -13.42 -8.49 -12.10
C ILE A 77 -12.77 -9.80 -11.66
N THR A 78 -13.40 -10.48 -10.70
CA THR A 78 -12.90 -11.74 -10.10
C THR A 78 -13.76 -12.93 -10.48
N ASP A 79 -15.07 -12.74 -10.65
CA ASP A 79 -16.00 -13.72 -11.19
C ASP A 79 -17.09 -12.99 -11.98
N ALA A 80 -16.91 -12.93 -13.30
CA ALA A 80 -17.77 -12.14 -14.17
C ALA A 80 -19.22 -12.66 -14.18
N ALA A 81 -19.40 -13.98 -14.28
CA ALA A 81 -20.72 -14.60 -14.39
C ALA A 81 -21.54 -14.47 -13.11
N ASN A 82 -20.88 -14.34 -11.95
CA ASN A 82 -21.53 -14.17 -10.66
C ASN A 82 -21.49 -12.73 -10.13
N GLY A 83 -21.07 -11.77 -10.96
CA GLY A 83 -21.12 -10.35 -10.63
C GLY A 83 -20.15 -9.91 -9.55
N THR A 84 -18.96 -10.52 -9.46
CA THR A 84 -17.99 -10.18 -8.43
C THR A 84 -16.74 -9.49 -8.98
N PHE A 85 -16.27 -8.49 -8.26
CA PHE A 85 -15.01 -7.81 -8.50
C PHE A 85 -14.35 -7.42 -7.19
N THR A 86 -13.05 -7.18 -7.22
CA THR A 86 -12.30 -6.54 -6.13
C THR A 86 -11.95 -5.13 -6.57
N TYR A 87 -12.10 -4.16 -5.67
CA TYR A 87 -11.68 -2.78 -5.90
C TYR A 87 -10.58 -2.39 -4.93
N SER A 88 -9.47 -1.86 -5.45
CA SER A 88 -8.33 -1.38 -4.65
C SER A 88 -8.38 0.13 -4.53
N PHE A 89 -8.66 0.66 -3.34
CA PHE A 89 -8.79 2.11 -3.18
C PHE A 89 -7.42 2.80 -3.33
N PRO A 90 -7.27 3.79 -4.25
CA PRO A 90 -6.03 4.56 -4.37
C PRO A 90 -5.79 5.39 -3.11
N SER A 91 -4.53 5.74 -2.85
CA SER A 91 -4.14 6.53 -1.65
C SER A 91 -4.90 7.84 -1.49
N GLY A 92 -5.30 8.47 -2.61
CA GLY A 92 -6.14 9.66 -2.62
C GLY A 92 -7.47 9.50 -1.87
N CYS A 93 -8.02 8.28 -1.81
CA CYS A 93 -9.29 8.01 -1.15
C CYS A 93 -9.24 8.21 0.37
N PHE A 94 -8.11 7.96 1.03
CA PHE A 94 -8.00 8.11 2.48
C PHE A 94 -7.12 9.29 2.88
N SER A 95 -7.08 10.35 2.06
CA SER A 95 -6.27 11.54 2.33
C SER A 95 -6.90 12.53 3.32
N VAL A 96 -8.23 12.54 3.42
CA VAL A 96 -9.02 13.54 4.18
C VAL A 96 -9.86 12.81 5.22
N VAL A 97 -9.63 13.15 6.50
CA VAL A 97 -10.35 12.59 7.64
C VAL A 97 -11.82 13.03 7.61
N GLY A 98 -12.71 12.09 7.94
CA GLY A 98 -14.15 12.31 8.04
C GLY A 98 -14.96 11.35 7.18
N ASP A 99 -16.25 11.60 7.14
CA ASP A 99 -17.22 10.82 6.38
C ASP A 99 -17.34 11.38 4.95
N TYR A 100 -17.22 10.50 3.96
CA TYR A 100 -17.53 10.84 2.57
C TYR A 100 -18.97 11.35 2.49
N LYS A 101 -19.18 12.37 1.66
CA LYS A 101 -20.51 12.93 1.37
C LYS A 101 -21.27 12.05 0.39
N ASP A 102 -20.53 11.39 -0.50
CA ASP A 102 -21.07 10.47 -1.50
C ASP A 102 -19.99 9.47 -1.93
N ALA A 103 -20.37 8.23 -2.20
CA ALA A 103 -19.52 7.21 -2.80
C ALA A 103 -20.35 6.12 -3.49
N PHE A 104 -19.96 5.73 -4.71
CA PHE A 104 -20.59 4.64 -5.46
C PHE A 104 -19.64 4.06 -6.52
N PHE A 105 -19.93 2.84 -6.96
CA PHE A 105 -19.23 2.22 -8.09
C PHE A 105 -20.02 2.41 -9.38
N THR A 106 -19.31 2.41 -10.51
CA THR A 106 -19.88 2.41 -11.85
C THR A 106 -19.43 1.19 -12.64
N VAL A 107 -20.33 0.60 -13.41
CA VAL A 107 -20.05 -0.50 -14.34
C VAL A 107 -20.25 0.05 -15.75
N THR A 108 -19.18 0.13 -16.54
CA THR A 108 -19.24 0.60 -17.93
C THR A 108 -19.11 -0.59 -18.88
N GLY A 109 -20.12 -0.81 -19.71
CA GLY A 109 -20.14 -1.85 -20.74
C GLY A 109 -19.27 -1.51 -21.94
N TYR A 110 -18.87 -2.52 -22.73
CA TYR A 110 -18.14 -2.31 -24.00
C TYR A 110 -18.94 -1.51 -25.04
N ASP A 111 -20.27 -1.48 -24.89
CA ASP A 111 -21.18 -0.70 -25.73
C ASP A 111 -21.33 0.76 -25.26
N GLY A 112 -20.67 1.15 -24.17
CA GLY A 112 -20.72 2.48 -23.58
C GLY A 112 -21.88 2.72 -22.61
N THR A 113 -22.68 1.70 -22.31
CA THR A 113 -23.68 1.77 -21.24
C THR A 113 -23.00 1.94 -19.88
N VAL A 114 -23.62 2.68 -18.96
CA VAL A 114 -23.09 2.91 -17.61
C VAL A 114 -24.18 2.67 -16.58
N ASP A 115 -23.98 1.66 -15.75
CA ASP A 115 -24.77 1.41 -14.56
C ASP A 115 -23.99 1.85 -13.30
N SER A 116 -24.69 1.98 -12.18
CA SER A 116 -24.08 2.38 -10.90
C SER A 116 -24.71 1.66 -9.71
N THR A 117 -23.94 1.44 -8.66
CA THR A 117 -24.46 0.90 -7.39
C THR A 117 -25.29 1.94 -6.64
N ASN A 118 -26.02 1.53 -5.61
CA ASN A 118 -26.45 2.47 -4.57
C ASN A 118 -25.23 3.13 -3.90
N HIS A 119 -25.51 4.24 -3.22
CA HIS A 119 -24.51 4.96 -2.45
C HIS A 119 -24.08 4.15 -1.22
N PHE A 120 -22.81 4.21 -0.84
CA PHE A 120 -22.30 3.56 0.36
C PHE A 120 -21.45 4.49 1.22
N GLN A 121 -21.31 4.16 2.50
CA GLN A 121 -20.54 5.00 3.42
C GLN A 121 -19.05 4.72 3.31
N ILE A 122 -18.23 5.78 3.26
CA ILE A 122 -16.79 5.67 3.52
C ILE A 122 -16.45 6.57 4.70
N LYS A 123 -15.73 6.03 5.69
CA LYS A 123 -15.24 6.77 6.86
C LYS A 123 -13.72 6.71 6.91
N VAL A 124 -13.10 7.88 6.90
CA VAL A 124 -11.66 8.04 7.10
C VAL A 124 -11.41 8.49 8.53
N ILE A 125 -10.72 7.65 9.32
CA ILE A 125 -10.35 7.98 10.70
C ILE A 125 -8.92 8.51 10.76
N GLU A 126 -8.61 9.34 11.77
CA GLU A 126 -7.26 9.89 11.95
C GLU A 126 -6.22 8.78 12.15
N ASN A 127 -5.04 8.97 11.55
CA ASN A 127 -3.87 8.16 11.84
C ASN A 127 -2.98 8.87 12.87
N LEU A 128 -3.29 8.65 14.15
CA LEU A 128 -2.60 9.32 15.25
C LEU A 128 -1.20 8.74 15.51
N VAL A 129 -0.94 7.48 15.17
CA VAL A 129 0.31 6.78 15.55
C VAL A 129 1.48 7.24 14.68
N ASP A 130 1.29 7.28 13.35
CA ASP A 130 2.37 7.65 12.43
C ASP A 130 2.69 9.17 12.48
N GLN A 131 1.78 9.98 13.01
CA GLN A 131 1.93 11.44 13.09
C GLN A 131 2.60 11.92 14.38
N THR A 132 2.66 11.11 15.44
CA THR A 132 3.14 11.54 16.77
C THR A 132 4.39 10.82 17.26
N VAL A 133 5.11 10.12 16.39
CA VAL A 133 6.31 9.36 16.78
C VAL A 133 7.30 10.24 17.56
N VAL A 134 7.51 9.90 18.84
CA VAL A 134 8.50 10.55 19.71
C VAL A 134 9.75 9.67 19.77
N THR A 135 10.92 10.27 20.01
CA THR A 135 12.16 9.52 20.24
C THR A 135 11.99 8.57 21.44
N GLY A 136 11.83 7.28 21.18
CA GLY A 136 11.57 6.23 22.19
C GLY A 136 10.55 5.18 21.76
N ASP A 137 9.71 5.48 20.76
CA ASP A 137 8.72 4.53 20.24
C ASP A 137 9.37 3.43 19.37
N TYR A 138 8.86 2.20 19.47
CA TYR A 138 9.33 1.07 18.66
C TYR A 138 8.88 1.23 17.22
N ILE A 139 9.84 1.51 16.32
CA ILE A 139 9.62 1.53 14.88
C ILE A 139 10.45 0.39 14.30
N GLY A 140 9.85 -0.80 14.26
CA GLY A 140 10.55 -2.03 13.85
C GLY A 140 11.35 -1.92 12.52
N PRO A 141 10.87 -1.21 11.49
CA PRO A 141 11.67 -0.97 10.28
C PRO A 141 12.91 -0.10 10.50
N ILE A 142 12.84 0.93 11.36
CA ILE A 142 13.97 1.84 11.62
C ILE A 142 15.07 1.14 12.41
N ASP A 143 14.74 0.32 13.41
CA ASP A 143 15.74 -0.44 14.16
C ASP A 143 16.55 -1.35 13.23
N LYS A 144 15.88 -2.00 12.27
CA LYS A 144 16.55 -2.81 11.23
C LYS A 144 17.47 -1.98 10.33
N VAL A 145 17.05 -0.76 9.96
CA VAL A 145 17.87 0.16 9.16
C VAL A 145 19.10 0.63 9.96
N ILE A 146 18.93 0.94 11.25
CA ILE A 146 20.03 1.31 12.14
C ILE A 146 21.03 0.17 12.28
N ASP A 147 20.55 -1.06 12.52
CA ASP A 147 21.41 -2.23 12.66
C ASP A 147 22.16 -2.55 11.36
N TYR A 148 21.49 -2.43 10.21
CA TYR A 148 22.13 -2.54 8.90
C TYR A 148 23.22 -1.48 8.70
N GLY A 149 22.94 -0.23 9.07
CA GLY A 149 23.92 0.87 9.02
C GLY A 149 25.14 0.61 9.90
N LYS A 150 24.94 0.19 11.15
CA LYS A 150 26.03 -0.19 12.07
C LYS A 150 26.89 -1.31 11.49
N LYS A 151 26.27 -2.35 10.92
CA LYS A 151 27.00 -3.45 10.29
C LYS A 151 27.89 -2.94 9.15
N LYS A 152 27.36 -2.09 8.26
CA LYS A 152 28.13 -1.53 7.14
C LYS A 152 29.30 -0.67 7.61
N ILE A 153 29.13 0.13 8.66
CA ILE A 153 30.21 0.92 9.25
C ILE A 153 31.32 0.01 9.81
N ASN A 154 30.95 -1.08 10.48
CA ASN A 154 31.91 -2.05 11.01
C ASN A 154 32.69 -2.75 9.88
N ASP A 155 32.00 -3.22 8.84
CA ASP A 155 32.63 -3.87 7.67
C ASP A 155 33.66 -2.93 6.98
N VAL A 156 33.32 -1.64 6.85
CA VAL A 156 34.23 -0.62 6.30
C VAL A 156 35.42 -0.38 7.22
N SER A 157 35.19 -0.30 8.53
CA SER A 157 36.25 -0.07 9.52
C SER A 157 37.25 -1.22 9.52
N GLU A 158 36.78 -2.47 9.48
CA GLU A 158 37.63 -3.66 9.39
C GLU A 158 38.44 -3.70 8.09
N THR A 159 37.82 -3.32 6.96
CA THR A 159 38.52 -3.23 5.67
C THR A 159 39.65 -2.19 5.73
N LEU A 160 39.40 -1.05 6.36
CA LEU A 160 40.37 0.03 6.49
C LEU A 160 41.54 -0.38 7.39
N ASP A 161 41.28 -1.02 8.53
CA ASP A 161 42.30 -1.54 9.44
C ASP A 161 43.19 -2.58 8.76
N ASN A 162 42.60 -3.48 7.99
CA ASN A 162 43.34 -4.47 7.20
C ASN A 162 44.22 -3.81 6.14
N LEU A 163 43.72 -2.78 5.45
CA LEU A 163 44.51 -2.04 4.46
C LEU A 163 45.68 -1.30 5.11
N VAL A 164 45.45 -0.62 6.24
CA VAL A 164 46.51 0.07 7.01
C VAL A 164 47.56 -0.93 7.48
N THR A 165 47.14 -2.07 8.00
CA THR A 165 48.04 -3.14 8.49
C THR A 165 48.87 -3.71 7.35
N SER A 166 48.25 -4.03 6.21
CA SER A 166 48.96 -4.51 5.02
C SER A 166 49.95 -3.48 4.51
N THR A 167 49.56 -2.20 4.45
CA THR A 167 50.43 -1.12 3.97
C THR A 167 51.64 -0.94 4.88
N LYS A 168 51.45 -0.95 6.22
CA LYS A 168 52.55 -0.90 7.19
C LYS A 168 53.54 -2.06 6.98
N LYS A 169 53.02 -3.29 6.85
CA LYS A 169 53.86 -4.46 6.60
C LYS A 169 54.70 -4.31 5.33
N THR A 170 54.09 -3.86 4.23
CA THR A 170 54.82 -3.62 2.98
C THR A 170 55.90 -2.54 3.15
N ILE A 171 55.62 -1.46 3.88
CA ILE A 171 56.61 -0.43 4.20
C ILE A 171 57.78 -1.01 5.01
N ASP A 172 57.50 -1.79 6.04
CA ASP A 172 58.52 -2.41 6.89
C ASP A 172 59.42 -3.36 6.08
N GLU A 173 58.85 -4.16 5.17
CA GLU A 173 59.58 -5.05 4.25
C GLU A 173 60.48 -4.28 3.28
N LEU A 174 60.00 -3.15 2.74
CA LEU A 174 60.78 -2.25 1.88
C LEU A 174 61.97 -1.60 2.61
N ILE A 175 61.77 -1.20 3.87
CA ILE A 175 62.83 -0.64 4.72
C ILE A 175 63.90 -1.70 5.01
N ALA A 176 63.49 -2.92 5.37
CA ALA A 176 64.41 -4.02 5.64
C ALA A 176 65.26 -4.35 4.39
N THR A 177 64.63 -4.50 3.24
CA THR A 177 65.31 -4.80 1.96
C THR A 177 66.29 -3.68 1.56
N SER A 178 65.95 -2.42 1.83
CA SER A 178 66.81 -1.28 1.50
C SER A 178 68.04 -1.22 2.40
N THR A 179 67.90 -1.55 3.69
CA THR A 179 69.00 -1.62 4.65
C THR A 179 70.01 -2.72 4.27
N GLU A 180 69.53 -3.93 3.97
CA GLU A 180 70.40 -5.05 3.55
C GLU A 180 71.24 -4.73 2.31
N LYS A 181 70.66 -4.02 1.34
CA LYS A 181 71.38 -3.61 0.13
C LYS A 181 72.47 -2.60 0.43
N ILE A 182 72.26 -1.65 1.35
CA ILE A 182 73.29 -0.67 1.72
C ILE A 182 74.49 -1.37 2.36
N ASP A 183 74.25 -2.33 3.25
CA ASP A 183 75.29 -3.09 3.94
C ASP A 183 76.15 -3.96 2.98
N THR A 184 75.67 -4.25 1.77
CA THR A 184 76.43 -5.00 0.77
C THR A 184 77.38 -4.14 -0.08
N PHE A 185 77.30 -2.80 0.02
CA PHE A 185 78.13 -1.86 -0.75
C PHE A 185 79.19 -1.11 0.09
N ILE A 186 79.20 -1.29 1.42
CA ILE A 186 80.18 -0.71 2.37
C ILE A 186 81.15 -1.81 2.82
#